data_AF-A0A7J4DU45-F1
#
_entry.id   AF-A0A7J4DU45-F1
#
_cell.length_a   1.000
_cell.length_b   1.000
_cell.length_c   1.000
_cell.angle_alpha   90.00
_cell.angle_beta   90.00
_cell.angle_gamma   90.00
#
_symmetry.space_group_name_H-M   'P 1'
#
loop_
_entity.id
_entity.type
_entity.pdbx_description
1 polymer ?
#
loop_
_entity_poly.entity_id
_entity_poly.type
_entity_poly.pdbx_seq_one_letter_code
_entity_poly.pdbx_strand_id
1 'polypeptide(L)'
;MPMPFKILADILEKLERTTSRTQMILYLVELFKKTPPETIDKVIYILQGKLWPDWKGLPELGVGEKSLIKAAAIALHVSERTVEQLAKRYGDVGKAIEYLKKGKEQKTSKSVGLLAFMPKKASEIEELTVEKVYDTMARIALATGEGSRDLKIKV
;
A
#
# COMPACT_ATOMS: atom_id res chain seq x y z
N MET A 1 -17.22 -11.50 -1.68
CA MET A 1 -16.05 -11.86 -0.83
C MET A 1 -15.00 -10.80 -1.04
N PRO A 2 -14.25 -10.39 -0.01
CA PRO A 2 -13.25 -9.34 -0.17
C PRO A 2 -12.10 -9.81 -1.06
N MET A 3 -11.59 -8.90 -1.89
CA MET A 3 -10.51 -9.21 -2.85
C MET A 3 -9.14 -8.99 -2.21
N PRO A 4 -8.20 -9.96 -2.27
CA PRO A 4 -6.83 -9.73 -1.82
C PRO A 4 -6.14 -8.60 -2.59
N PHE A 5 -5.57 -7.63 -1.87
CA PHE A 5 -4.86 -6.48 -2.45
C PHE A 5 -3.63 -6.90 -3.24
N LYS A 6 -3.01 -8.03 -2.86
CA LYS A 6 -1.87 -8.61 -3.58
C LYS A 6 -2.17 -8.82 -5.07
N ILE A 7 -3.38 -9.24 -5.42
CA ILE A 7 -3.77 -9.45 -6.83
C ILE A 7 -3.69 -8.13 -7.61
N LEU A 8 -4.14 -7.03 -7.00
CA LEU A 8 -4.07 -5.71 -7.62
C LEU A 8 -2.61 -5.23 -7.73
N ALA A 9 -1.81 -5.40 -6.69
CA ALA A 9 -0.39 -5.03 -6.68
C ALA A 9 0.41 -5.79 -7.76
N ASP A 10 0.18 -7.11 -7.90
CA ASP A 10 0.84 -7.95 -8.91
C ASP A 10 0.47 -7.48 -10.34
N ILE A 11 -0.75 -6.98 -10.56
CA ILE A 11 -1.16 -6.40 -11.87
C ILE A 11 -0.49 -5.04 -12.09
N LEU A 12 -0.43 -4.17 -11.08
CA LEU A 12 0.24 -2.87 -11.18
C LEU A 12 1.73 -3.03 -11.54
N GLU A 13 2.42 -4.01 -10.95
CA GLU A 13 3.82 -4.31 -11.29
C GLU A 13 3.97 -4.78 -12.74
N LYS A 14 3.05 -5.62 -13.24
CA LYS A 14 3.02 -6.03 -14.65
C LYS A 14 2.78 -4.85 -15.59
N LEU A 15 1.88 -3.93 -15.21
CA LEU A 15 1.59 -2.73 -15.98
C LEU A 15 2.82 -1.80 -16.04
N GLU A 16 3.50 -1.56 -14.92
CA GLU A 16 4.72 -0.72 -14.86
C GLU A 16 5.83 -1.24 -15.78
N ARG A 17 5.97 -2.56 -15.91
CA ARG A 17 7.02 -3.20 -16.73
C ARG A 17 6.68 -3.33 -18.21
N THR A 18 5.42 -3.14 -18.59
CA THR A 18 4.96 -3.38 -19.95
C THR A 18 4.89 -2.05 -20.70
N THR A 19 5.31 -2.04 -21.97
CA THR A 19 5.17 -0.85 -22.84
C THR A 19 4.09 -1.03 -23.91
N SER A 20 3.70 -2.28 -24.21
CA SER A 20 2.65 -2.60 -25.18
C SER A 20 1.26 -2.31 -24.61
N ARG A 21 0.56 -1.35 -25.21
CA ARG A 21 -0.81 -0.99 -24.85
C ARG A 21 -1.77 -2.17 -24.93
N THR A 22 -1.63 -3.02 -25.94
CA THR A 22 -2.48 -4.22 -26.10
C THR A 22 -2.30 -5.19 -24.94
N GLN A 23 -1.05 -5.39 -24.49
CA GLN A 23 -0.77 -6.29 -23.38
C GLN A 23 -1.26 -5.71 -22.04
N MET A 24 -1.13 -4.40 -21.84
CA MET A 24 -1.74 -3.73 -20.69
C MET A 24 -3.26 -3.94 -20.62
N ILE A 25 -3.96 -3.82 -21.76
CA ILE A 25 -5.40 -4.06 -21.85
C ILE A 25 -5.73 -5.50 -21.43
N LEU A 26 -4.95 -6.48 -21.88
CA LEU A 26 -5.16 -7.88 -21.50
C LEU A 26 -5.01 -8.11 -19.99
N TYR A 27 -4.01 -7.50 -19.34
CA TYR A 27 -3.88 -7.58 -17.88
C TYR A 27 -5.03 -6.92 -17.14
N LEU A 28 -5.53 -5.78 -17.63
CA LEU A 28 -6.70 -5.12 -17.04
C LEU A 28 -7.98 -5.96 -17.21
N VAL A 29 -8.17 -6.59 -18.37
CA VAL A 29 -9.30 -7.51 -18.60
C VAL A 29 -9.22 -8.71 -17.65
N GLU A 30 -8.03 -9.28 -17.45
CA GLU A 30 -7.82 -10.37 -16.49
C GLU A 30 -8.16 -9.92 -15.05
N LEU A 31 -7.71 -8.74 -14.64
CA LEU A 31 -8.03 -8.14 -13.35
C LEU A 31 -9.54 -7.99 -13.18
N PHE A 32 -10.23 -7.33 -14.12
CA PHE A 32 -11.67 -7.06 -14.01
C PHE A 32 -12.51 -8.34 -13.99
N LYS A 33 -12.09 -9.41 -14.66
CA LYS A 33 -12.76 -10.72 -14.58
C LYS A 33 -12.62 -11.40 -13.22
N LYS A 34 -11.53 -11.12 -12.50
CA LYS A 34 -11.26 -11.67 -11.17
C LYS A 34 -11.83 -10.81 -10.04
N THR A 35 -12.16 -9.55 -10.32
CA THR A 35 -12.69 -8.62 -9.33
C THR A 35 -14.18 -8.87 -9.07
N PRO A 36 -14.59 -9.04 -7.80
CA PRO A 36 -16.01 -9.12 -7.44
C PRO A 36 -16.77 -7.84 -7.81
N PRO A 37 -18.06 -7.92 -8.23
CA PRO A 37 -18.87 -6.75 -8.58
C PRO A 37 -18.96 -5.70 -7.47
N GLU A 38 -18.84 -6.08 -6.20
CA GLU A 38 -18.96 -5.20 -5.05
C GLU A 38 -17.67 -4.39 -4.76
N THR A 39 -16.56 -4.79 -5.39
CA THR A 39 -15.20 -4.23 -5.17
C THR A 39 -14.68 -3.50 -6.40
N ILE A 40 -15.32 -3.68 -7.56
CA ILE A 40 -14.86 -3.14 -8.85
C ILE A 40 -14.72 -1.63 -8.85
N ASP A 41 -15.62 -0.91 -8.15
CA ASP A 41 -15.57 0.53 -7.99
C ASP A 41 -14.26 0.99 -7.35
N LYS A 42 -13.88 0.36 -6.23
CA LYS A 42 -12.66 0.64 -5.46
C LYS A 42 -11.42 0.32 -6.29
N VAL A 43 -11.42 -0.81 -7.00
CA VAL A 43 -10.31 -1.19 -7.90
C VAL A 43 -10.11 -0.13 -8.99
N ILE A 44 -11.19 0.32 -9.64
CA ILE A 44 -11.10 1.34 -10.70
C ILE A 44 -10.53 2.64 -10.15
N TYR A 45 -10.99 3.11 -9.00
CA TYR A 45 -10.47 4.36 -8.42
C TYR A 45 -8.99 4.24 -8.03
N ILE A 46 -8.58 3.12 -7.41
CA ILE A 46 -7.16 2.88 -7.09
C ILE A 46 -6.29 2.87 -8.35
N LEU A 47 -6.73 2.21 -9.43
CA LEU A 47 -6.00 2.20 -10.71
C LEU A 47 -5.83 3.60 -11.31
N GLN A 48 -6.81 4.49 -11.08
CA GLN A 48 -6.76 5.88 -11.52
C GLN A 48 -5.94 6.78 -10.57
N GLY A 49 -5.47 6.26 -9.43
CA GLY A 49 -4.82 7.05 -8.39
C GLY A 49 -5.78 8.00 -7.65
N LYS A 50 -7.07 7.68 -7.63
CA LYS A 50 -8.13 8.48 -7.00
C LYS A 50 -8.86 7.67 -5.93
N LEU A 51 -9.62 8.34 -5.06
CA LEU A 51 -10.50 7.69 -4.09
C LEU A 51 -11.98 7.85 -4.44
N TRP A 52 -12.35 8.77 -5.32
CA TRP A 52 -13.74 9.02 -5.69
C TRP A 52 -13.81 9.88 -6.97
N PRO A 53 -15.00 10.03 -7.57
CA PRO A 53 -15.20 10.95 -8.68
C PRO A 53 -14.90 12.40 -8.31
N ASP A 54 -14.36 13.15 -9.28
CA ASP A 54 -14.01 14.57 -9.10
C ASP A 54 -15.22 15.43 -8.73
N TRP A 55 -16.42 15.10 -9.24
CA TRP A 55 -17.65 15.84 -8.96
C TRP A 55 -18.16 15.70 -7.53
N LYS A 56 -17.64 14.77 -6.73
CA LYS A 56 -18.04 14.63 -5.32
C LYS A 56 -17.48 15.74 -4.41
N GLY A 57 -16.45 16.47 -4.85
CA GLY A 57 -15.83 17.53 -4.05
C GLY A 57 -15.24 17.06 -2.73
N LEU A 58 -15.00 15.76 -2.58
CA LEU A 58 -14.41 15.17 -1.38
C LEU A 58 -12.88 15.36 -1.39
N PRO A 59 -12.22 15.45 -0.22
CA PRO A 59 -10.81 15.86 -0.10
C PRO A 59 -9.80 14.87 -0.70
N GLU A 60 -8.65 15.35 -1.16
CA GLU A 60 -7.56 14.41 -1.50
C GLU A 60 -6.95 13.77 -0.25
N LEU A 61 -6.16 12.71 -0.44
CA LEU A 61 -5.46 12.01 0.65
C LEU A 61 -4.66 13.00 1.53
N GLY A 62 -4.07 14.02 0.91
CA GLY A 62 -3.33 15.08 1.61
C GLY A 62 -2.08 14.55 2.31
N VAL A 63 -1.47 13.49 1.77
CA VAL A 63 -0.24 12.88 2.27
C VAL A 63 0.89 13.19 1.29
N GLY A 64 1.79 14.06 1.70
CA GLY A 64 3.03 14.34 0.96
C GLY A 64 4.13 13.34 1.27
N GLU A 65 5.18 13.35 0.46
CA GLU A 65 6.33 12.45 0.55
C GLU A 65 6.97 12.42 1.95
N LYS A 66 7.16 13.59 2.58
CA LYS A 66 7.70 13.69 3.95
C LYS A 66 6.82 13.00 5.00
N SER A 67 5.50 13.11 4.87
CA SER A 67 4.57 12.42 5.79
C SER A 67 4.62 10.91 5.56
N LEU A 68 4.76 10.47 4.32
CA LEU A 68 4.91 9.05 3.97
C LEU A 68 6.22 8.47 4.53
N ILE A 69 7.33 9.20 4.40
CA ILE A 69 8.64 8.82 4.97
C ILE A 69 8.54 8.68 6.49
N LYS A 70 7.89 9.63 7.17
CA LYS A 70 7.68 9.57 8.62
C LYS A 70 6.80 8.38 9.02
N ALA A 71 5.70 8.13 8.31
CA ALA A 71 4.85 6.97 8.55
C ALA A 71 5.61 5.65 8.35
N ALA A 72 6.40 5.54 7.28
CA ALA A 72 7.24 4.38 7.00
C ALA A 72 8.32 4.15 8.07
N ALA A 73 8.97 5.23 8.52
CA ALA A 73 9.96 5.16 9.59
C ALA A 73 9.36 4.59 10.88
N ILE A 74 8.17 5.05 11.26
CA ILE A 74 7.42 4.54 12.42
C ILE A 74 7.05 3.07 12.22
N ALA A 75 6.40 2.72 11.11
CA ALA A 75 5.93 1.36 10.83
C ALA A 75 7.06 0.32 10.74
N LEU A 76 8.21 0.73 10.20
CA LEU A 76 9.37 -0.16 10.02
C LEU A 76 10.32 -0.14 11.21
N HIS A 77 10.16 0.79 12.16
CA HIS A 77 11.06 1.05 13.29
C HIS A 77 12.49 1.38 12.82
N VAL A 78 12.60 2.33 11.89
CA VAL A 78 13.88 2.85 11.37
C VAL A 78 13.89 4.37 11.46
N SER A 79 15.05 5.00 11.27
CA SER A 79 15.11 6.47 11.23
C SER A 79 14.54 7.02 9.91
N GLU A 80 13.91 8.19 9.94
CA GLU A 80 13.46 8.90 8.73
C GLU A 80 14.62 9.10 7.74
N ARG A 81 15.80 9.45 8.24
CA ARG A 81 17.03 9.60 7.45
C ARG A 81 17.39 8.35 6.65
N THR A 82 17.19 7.16 7.22
CA THR A 82 17.44 5.89 6.52
C THR A 82 16.49 5.72 5.34
N VAL A 83 15.20 6.01 5.54
CA VAL A 83 14.19 5.95 4.47
C VAL A 83 14.49 6.97 3.39
N GLU A 84 14.83 8.22 3.76
CA GLU A 84 15.20 9.29 2.82
C GLU A 84 16.41 8.94 1.96
N GLN A 85 17.47 8.38 2.58
CA GLN A 85 18.67 7.98 1.84
C GLN A 85 18.39 6.88 0.83
N LEU A 86 17.56 5.91 1.19
CA LEU A 86 17.16 4.84 0.28
C LEU A 86 16.22 5.36 -0.82
N ALA A 87 15.27 6.24 -0.49
CA ALA A 87 14.40 6.88 -1.47
C ALA A 87 15.22 7.65 -2.51
N LYS A 88 16.23 8.43 -2.08
CA LYS A 88 17.17 9.12 -2.97
C LYS A 88 17.98 8.16 -3.84
N ARG A 89 18.39 7.01 -3.28
CA ARG A 89 19.17 6.00 -3.99
C ARG A 89 18.35 5.27 -5.06
N TYR A 90 17.09 4.94 -4.75
CA TYR A 90 16.19 4.21 -5.66
C TYR A 90 15.37 5.13 -6.57
N GLY A 91 15.34 6.44 -6.29
CA GLY A 91 14.50 7.41 -6.97
C GLY A 91 13.00 7.27 -6.67
N ASP A 92 12.64 6.41 -5.71
CA ASP A 92 11.26 6.04 -5.40
C ASP A 92 11.12 5.64 -3.93
N VAL A 93 10.15 6.25 -3.23
CA VAL A 93 9.88 5.98 -1.82
C VAL A 93 9.25 4.60 -1.60
N GLY A 94 8.38 4.15 -2.51
CA GLY A 94 7.76 2.82 -2.46
C GLY A 94 8.81 1.71 -2.51
N LYS A 95 9.75 1.79 -3.45
CA LYS A 95 10.88 0.85 -3.59
C LYS A 95 11.78 0.85 -2.34
N ALA A 96 12.01 2.02 -1.74
CA ALA A 96 12.75 2.12 -0.49
C ALA A 96 12.04 1.42 0.68
N ILE A 97 10.72 1.62 0.82
CA ILE A 97 9.89 0.95 1.84
C ILE A 97 9.87 -0.57 1.62
N GLU A 98 9.70 -1.01 0.38
CA GLU A 98 9.71 -2.43 0.00
C GLU A 98 11.04 -3.10 0.37
N TYR A 99 12.16 -2.46 0.04
CA TYR A 99 13.51 -2.95 0.37
C TYR A 99 13.71 -3.11 1.88
N LEU A 100 13.33 -2.08 2.65
CA LEU A 100 13.44 -2.10 4.10
C LEU A 100 12.58 -3.19 4.74
N LYS A 101 11.34 -3.37 4.26
CA LYS A 101 10.42 -4.41 4.74
C LYS A 101 10.99 -5.81 4.49
N LYS A 102 11.45 -6.09 3.27
CA LYS A 102 12.09 -7.37 2.91
C LYS A 102 13.32 -7.66 3.78
N GLY A 103 14.16 -6.65 4.04
CA GLY A 103 15.33 -6.80 4.90
C GLY A 103 14.98 -7.14 6.37
N LYS A 104 13.87 -6.63 6.90
CA LYS A 104 13.40 -6.95 8.26
C LYS A 104 12.88 -8.38 8.36
N GLU A 105 12.06 -8.81 7.40
CA GLU A 105 11.52 -10.18 7.33
C GLU A 105 12.63 -11.24 7.26
N GLN A 106 13.70 -10.96 6.51
CA GLN A 106 14.88 -11.83 6.43
C GLN A 106 15.66 -11.91 7.75
N LYS A 107 15.80 -10.80 8.49
CA LYS A 107 16.47 -10.78 9.81
C LYS A 107 15.66 -11.55 10.86
N THR A 108 14.34 -11.37 10.89
CA THR A 108 13.45 -12.10 11.80
C THR A 108 13.38 -13.59 11.48
N SER A 109 13.51 -13.99 10.21
CA SER A 109 13.55 -15.40 9.83
C SER A 109 14.90 -16.09 10.11
N LYS A 110 15.99 -15.31 10.26
CA LYS A 110 17.34 -15.81 10.60
C LYS A 110 17.65 -15.81 12.10
N SER A 111 16.85 -15.11 12.91
CA SER A 111 16.95 -15.19 14.37
C SER A 111 16.35 -16.51 14.87
N VAL A 112 17.21 -17.51 15.07
CA VAL A 112 16.90 -18.82 15.67
C VAL A 112 16.70 -18.68 17.19
N GLY A 113 15.74 -17.84 17.60
CA GLY A 113 15.35 -17.65 18.99
C GLY A 113 14.05 -18.39 19.33
N LEU A 114 13.71 -18.48 20.61
CA LEU A 114 12.49 -19.12 21.13
C LEU A 114 11.18 -18.65 20.43
N LEU A 115 11.20 -17.43 19.86
CA LEU A 115 10.11 -16.84 19.07
C LEU A 115 9.86 -17.52 17.71
N ALA A 116 10.85 -18.23 17.15
CA ALA A 116 10.70 -18.99 15.91
C ALA A 116 9.84 -20.25 16.07
N PHE A 117 9.70 -20.74 17.31
CA PHE A 117 8.92 -21.92 17.68
C PHE A 117 7.56 -21.57 18.30
N MET A 118 7.29 -20.29 18.57
CA MET A 118 5.93 -19.86 18.90
C MET A 118 5.10 -19.98 17.62
N PRO A 119 3.92 -20.65 17.65
CA PRO A 119 3.01 -20.57 16.53
C PRO A 119 2.72 -19.09 16.33
N LYS A 120 3.13 -18.52 15.19
CA LYS A 120 2.66 -17.20 14.76
C LYS A 120 1.15 -17.33 14.82
N LYS A 121 0.51 -16.71 15.81
CA LYS A 121 -0.95 -16.78 15.94
C LYS A 121 -1.50 -16.42 14.57
N ALA A 122 -2.25 -17.33 13.96
CA ALA A 122 -2.87 -17.16 12.66
C ALA A 122 -3.84 -15.96 12.60
N SER A 123 -3.96 -15.19 13.69
CA SER A 123 -4.76 -13.98 13.84
C SER A 123 -4.03 -12.66 13.49
N GLU A 124 -2.75 -12.64 13.13
CA GLU A 124 -1.99 -11.39 12.93
C GLU A 124 -1.55 -11.09 11.48
N ILE A 125 -1.81 -12.00 10.52
CA ILE A 125 -1.70 -11.68 9.10
C ILE A 125 -3.08 -11.86 8.48
N GLU A 126 -4.02 -10.98 8.84
CA GLU A 126 -5.17 -10.78 7.97
C GLU A 126 -4.62 -10.33 6.61
N GLU A 127 -4.85 -11.14 5.59
CA GLU A 127 -4.47 -10.78 4.23
C GLU A 127 -5.08 -9.42 3.88
N LEU A 128 -4.24 -8.48 3.43
CA LEU A 128 -4.67 -7.14 3.13
C LEU A 128 -5.64 -7.18 1.96
N THR A 129 -6.85 -6.64 2.13
CA THR A 129 -7.89 -6.64 1.08
C THR A 129 -8.03 -5.27 0.43
N VAL A 130 -8.55 -5.22 -0.79
CA VAL A 130 -8.79 -3.97 -1.52
C VAL A 130 -9.72 -3.04 -0.74
N GLU A 131 -10.76 -3.60 -0.14
CA GLU A 131 -11.74 -2.86 0.67
C GLU A 131 -11.06 -2.23 1.88
N LYS A 132 -10.26 -3.00 2.63
CA LYS A 132 -9.55 -2.51 3.82
C LYS A 132 -8.56 -1.40 3.48
N VAL A 133 -7.83 -1.53 2.37
CA VAL A 133 -6.92 -0.47 1.89
C VAL A 133 -7.70 0.78 1.50
N TYR A 134 -8.74 0.62 0.69
CA TYR A 134 -9.55 1.74 0.21
C TYR A 134 -10.20 2.49 1.38
N ASP A 135 -10.83 1.77 2.31
CA ASP A 135 -11.49 2.36 3.48
C ASP A 135 -10.48 3.08 4.39
N THR A 136 -9.26 2.55 4.48
CA THR A 136 -8.16 3.19 5.22
C THR A 136 -7.70 4.47 4.53
N MET A 137 -7.51 4.46 3.21
CA MET A 137 -7.18 5.66 2.45
C MET A 137 -8.30 6.71 2.51
N ALA A 138 -9.56 6.28 2.45
CA ALA A 138 -10.73 7.15 2.59
C ALA A 138 -10.77 7.80 3.98
N ARG A 139 -10.51 7.05 5.06
CA ARG A 139 -10.38 7.59 6.43
C ARG A 139 -9.26 8.63 6.53
N ILE A 140 -8.11 8.36 5.92
CA ILE A 140 -6.97 9.29 5.87
C ILE A 140 -7.36 10.58 5.12
N ALA A 141 -8.02 10.47 3.97
CA ALA A 141 -8.45 11.61 3.18
C ALA A 141 -9.48 12.48 3.92
N LEU A 142 -10.46 11.85 4.58
CA LEU A 142 -11.51 12.53 5.35
C LEU A 142 -11.01 13.12 6.68
N ALA A 143 -9.84 12.71 7.17
CA ALA A 143 -9.23 13.31 8.35
C ALA A 143 -8.76 14.73 8.04
N THR A 144 -9.57 15.72 8.42
CA THR A 144 -9.28 17.16 8.28
C THR A 144 -9.34 17.87 9.64
N GLY A 145 -8.71 19.04 9.74
CA GLY A 145 -8.69 19.84 10.97
C GLY A 145 -7.41 19.69 11.78
N GLU A 146 -7.41 20.23 13.00
CA GLU A 146 -6.25 20.20 13.91
C GLU A 146 -5.89 18.76 14.30
N GLY A 147 -4.60 18.43 14.34
CA GLY A 147 -4.12 17.06 14.63
C GLY A 147 -4.32 16.03 13.52
N SER A 148 -5.01 16.38 12.42
CA SER A 148 -5.25 15.47 11.29
C SER A 148 -3.95 14.93 10.70
N ARG A 149 -2.89 15.74 10.62
CA ARG A 149 -1.59 15.34 10.09
C ARG A 149 -0.98 14.15 10.85
N ASP A 150 -1.04 14.16 12.18
CA ASP A 150 -0.47 13.06 12.98
C ASP A 150 -1.34 11.80 12.91
N LEU A 151 -2.65 11.95 12.77
CA LEU A 151 -3.55 10.84 12.54
C LEU A 151 -3.24 10.16 11.20
N LYS A 152 -3.08 10.93 10.12
CA LYS A 152 -2.72 10.40 8.79
C LYS A 152 -1.39 9.63 8.77
N ILE A 153 -0.48 9.90 9.72
CA ILE A 153 0.82 9.23 9.84
C ILE A 153 0.72 7.90 10.61
N LYS A 154 -0.26 7.76 11.51
CA LYS A 154 -0.35 6.64 12.47
C LYS A 154 -1.40 5.58 12.13
N VAL A 155 -2.31 5.88 11.20
CA VAL A 155 -3.36 4.96 10.70
C VAL A 155 -2.73 3.76 9.99
#